data_AF-A0A2T9JL12-F1
#
_entry.id   AF-A0A2T9JL12-F1
#
_cell.length_a   1.000
_cell.length_b   1.000
_cell.length_c   1.000
_cell.angle_alpha   90.00
_cell.angle_beta   90.00
_cell.angle_gamma   90.00
#
_symmetry.space_group_name_H-M   'P 1'
#
loop_
_entity.id
_entity.type
_entity.pdbx_description
1 polymer ?
#
loop_
_entity_poly.entity_id
_entity_poly.type
_entity_poly.pdbx_seq_one_letter_code
_entity_poly.pdbx_strand_id
1 'polypeptide(L)'
;MSHDVIVVGGSFAGLSAAMQLARARRDVLVVDAGLPRNRFADASHGFLGQDGKAPFDILREARRQLAGYPTVAFVEGEARDAGTDSDGFAVALGDGRTLRSKRLVLATGVADQLPEIPGLKPRWGATVLHCPYCHGYEARDRRLGVLASGAMDLHKALMIPDWGPTTLFSQGLPIDADIRGQLAARGVAIEEVPVVELLGDEPDLSGARLADGRIVAIEAIFASPTVRMASPLAERLGCALEDGPLGPMISVDDWKATSVPGVFAAGDAARANHNATLASADGVLAGVGAHRSLVFG
;
A
#
# COMPACT_ATOMS: atom_id res chain seq x y z
N MET A 1 -9.30 30.93 -0.70
CA MET A 1 -10.65 30.33 -0.82
C MET A 1 -10.60 28.97 -0.15
N SER A 2 -11.66 28.57 0.54
CA SER A 2 -11.74 27.29 1.27
C SER A 2 -12.56 26.30 0.44
N HIS A 3 -12.02 25.09 0.24
CA HIS A 3 -12.68 24.01 -0.50
C HIS A 3 -13.71 23.29 0.39
N ASP A 4 -14.68 22.60 -0.20
CA ASP A 4 -15.55 21.73 0.60
C ASP A 4 -14.73 20.56 1.18
N VAL A 5 -13.87 19.95 0.36
CA VAL A 5 -13.00 18.84 0.78
C VAL A 5 -11.61 18.95 0.16
N ILE A 6 -10.57 18.76 0.98
CA ILE A 6 -9.22 18.44 0.48
C ILE A 6 -8.99 16.94 0.63
N VAL A 7 -8.58 16.29 -0.45
CA VAL A 7 -8.14 14.90 -0.48
C VAL A 7 -6.61 14.89 -0.54
N VAL A 8 -5.95 14.35 0.47
CA VAL A 8 -4.49 14.24 0.53
C VAL A 8 -4.06 12.84 0.10
N GLY A 9 -3.37 12.76 -1.03
CA GLY A 9 -2.99 11.53 -1.73
C GLY A 9 -3.84 11.32 -2.99
N GLY A 10 -3.20 11.33 -4.15
CA GLY A 10 -3.85 11.27 -5.48
C GLY A 10 -3.71 9.92 -6.18
N SER A 11 -3.65 8.83 -5.41
CA SER A 11 -3.64 7.45 -5.93
C SER A 11 -5.04 6.80 -5.83
N PHE A 12 -5.15 5.48 -5.90
CA PHE A 12 -6.41 4.73 -5.99
C PHE A 12 -7.48 5.17 -4.98
N ALA A 13 -7.13 5.26 -3.69
CA ALA A 13 -8.09 5.65 -2.64
C ALA A 13 -8.55 7.10 -2.80
N GLY A 14 -7.62 8.04 -2.97
CA GLY A 14 -7.95 9.46 -3.05
C GLY A 14 -8.69 9.84 -4.33
N LEU A 15 -8.30 9.30 -5.48
CA LEU A 15 -9.02 9.55 -6.73
C LEU A 15 -10.44 8.96 -6.68
N SER A 16 -10.63 7.80 -6.06
CA SER A 16 -11.96 7.23 -5.87
C SER A 16 -12.83 8.05 -4.91
N ALA A 17 -12.26 8.61 -3.84
CA ALA A 17 -12.95 9.54 -2.95
C ALA A 17 -13.34 10.84 -3.66
N ALA A 18 -12.38 11.44 -4.37
CA ALA A 18 -12.60 12.66 -5.16
C ALA A 18 -13.70 12.46 -6.20
N MET A 19 -13.80 11.27 -6.82
CA MET A 19 -14.85 10.98 -7.80
C MET A 19 -16.25 11.05 -7.21
N GLN A 20 -16.46 10.49 -6.00
CA GLN A 20 -17.78 10.57 -5.35
C GLN A 20 -18.14 12.02 -5.00
N LEU A 21 -17.17 12.78 -4.50
CA LEU A 21 -17.34 14.18 -4.12
C LEU A 21 -17.60 15.09 -5.35
N ALA A 22 -16.87 14.86 -6.44
CA ALA A 22 -17.03 15.56 -7.71
C ALA A 22 -18.44 15.34 -8.28
N ARG A 23 -18.93 14.09 -8.25
CA ARG A 23 -20.29 13.74 -8.69
C ARG A 23 -21.37 14.29 -7.77
N ALA A 24 -21.06 14.52 -6.51
CA ALA A 24 -21.89 15.28 -5.57
C ALA A 24 -21.77 16.80 -5.75
N ARG A 25 -21.04 17.27 -6.77
CA ARG A 25 -20.84 18.69 -7.14
C ARG A 25 -20.19 19.51 -6.02
N ARG A 26 -19.34 18.89 -5.22
CA ARG A 26 -18.54 19.57 -4.19
C ARG A 26 -17.27 20.15 -4.79
N ASP A 27 -16.80 21.24 -4.18
CA ASP A 27 -15.49 21.84 -4.48
C ASP A 27 -14.39 20.98 -3.83
N VAL A 28 -13.62 20.27 -4.66
CA VAL A 28 -12.65 19.27 -4.24
C VAL A 28 -11.26 19.66 -4.73
N LEU A 29 -10.30 19.66 -3.81
CA LEU A 29 -8.90 19.78 -4.13
C LEU A 29 -8.16 18.47 -3.82
N VAL A 30 -7.52 17.88 -4.81
CA VAL A 30 -6.64 16.71 -4.63
C VAL A 30 -5.20 17.20 -4.54
N VAL A 31 -4.54 16.93 -3.41
CA VAL A 31 -3.12 17.22 -3.18
C VAL A 31 -2.34 15.92 -3.27
N ASP A 32 -1.33 15.84 -4.13
CA ASP A 32 -0.61 14.59 -4.36
C ASP A 32 0.88 14.80 -4.61
N ALA A 33 1.69 13.95 -3.96
CA ALA A 33 3.15 13.98 -4.07
C ALA A 33 3.68 13.12 -5.23
N GLY A 34 2.83 12.36 -5.93
CA GLY A 34 3.23 11.57 -7.11
C GLY A 34 4.08 10.33 -6.79
N LEU A 35 4.02 9.82 -5.56
CA LEU A 35 4.82 8.68 -5.08
C LEU A 35 3.94 7.46 -4.71
N PRO A 36 3.17 6.87 -5.64
CA PRO A 36 2.31 5.73 -5.32
C PRO A 36 3.13 4.52 -4.86
N ARG A 37 2.61 3.72 -3.92
CA ARG A 37 3.32 2.58 -3.32
C ARG A 37 3.75 1.54 -4.36
N ASN A 38 2.91 1.27 -5.35
CA ASN A 38 3.18 0.30 -6.41
C ASN A 38 3.97 0.86 -7.61
N ARG A 39 4.63 2.02 -7.48
CA ARG A 39 5.49 2.61 -8.53
C ARG A 39 6.66 1.75 -8.99
N PHE A 40 6.97 0.70 -8.23
CA PHE A 40 8.07 -0.23 -8.51
C PHE A 40 7.68 -1.39 -9.44
N ALA A 41 6.39 -1.59 -9.68
CA ALA A 41 5.89 -2.67 -10.53
C ALA A 41 5.51 -2.13 -11.91
N ASP A 42 5.82 -2.89 -12.96
CA ASP A 42 5.50 -2.53 -14.34
C ASP A 42 4.00 -2.68 -14.67
N ALA A 43 3.31 -3.57 -13.97
CA ALA A 43 1.90 -3.87 -14.17
C ALA A 43 1.16 -4.04 -12.84
N SER A 44 -0.13 -3.70 -12.85
CA SER A 44 -1.07 -3.98 -11.77
C SER A 44 -2.00 -5.12 -12.16
N HIS A 45 -2.15 -6.10 -11.26
CA HIS A 45 -3.04 -7.25 -11.46
C HIS A 45 -4.13 -7.34 -10.39
N GLY A 46 -5.17 -8.10 -10.69
CA GLY A 46 -6.29 -8.36 -9.77
C GLY A 46 -7.27 -7.19 -9.61
N PHE A 47 -7.12 -6.12 -10.39
CA PHE A 47 -8.07 -5.02 -10.42
C PHE A 47 -8.97 -5.10 -11.65
N LEU A 48 -10.24 -5.44 -11.44
CA LEU A 48 -11.24 -5.60 -12.50
C LEU A 48 -11.26 -4.42 -13.48
N GLY A 49 -11.10 -4.72 -14.77
CA GLY A 49 -11.04 -3.73 -15.86
C GLY A 49 -9.69 -3.03 -16.03
N GLN A 50 -8.72 -3.27 -15.14
CA GLN A 50 -7.38 -2.67 -15.16
C GLN A 50 -6.25 -3.72 -15.12
N ASP A 51 -6.59 -5.01 -15.15
CA ASP A 51 -5.63 -6.10 -15.07
C ASP A 51 -4.57 -6.02 -16.18
N GLY A 52 -3.29 -6.11 -15.78
CA GLY A 52 -2.13 -6.01 -16.66
C GLY A 52 -1.73 -4.60 -17.08
N LYS A 53 -2.42 -3.55 -16.62
CA LYS A 53 -2.06 -2.16 -16.96
C LYS A 53 -0.99 -1.62 -16.02
N ALA A 54 -0.13 -0.76 -16.56
CA ALA A 54 0.85 -0.03 -15.76
C ALA A 54 0.15 0.83 -14.69
N PRO A 55 0.61 0.82 -13.42
CA PRO A 55 -0.01 1.61 -12.34
C PRO A 55 -0.21 3.08 -12.69
N PHE A 56 0.81 3.72 -13.27
CA PHE A 56 0.75 5.14 -13.64
C PHE A 56 -0.26 5.42 -14.76
N ASP A 57 -0.49 4.48 -15.67
CA ASP A 57 -1.49 4.63 -16.73
C ASP A 57 -2.91 4.60 -16.17
N ILE A 58 -3.18 3.72 -15.19
CA ILE A 58 -4.45 3.67 -14.47
C ILE A 58 -4.71 5.01 -13.76
N LEU A 59 -3.71 5.52 -13.04
CA LEU A 59 -3.83 6.79 -12.31
C LEU A 59 -3.99 7.99 -13.25
N ARG A 60 -3.27 8.02 -14.38
CA ARG A 60 -3.39 9.07 -15.40
C ARG A 60 -4.80 9.10 -15.99
N GLU A 61 -5.35 7.94 -16.32
CA GLU A 61 -6.72 7.84 -16.84
C GLU A 61 -7.75 8.28 -15.79
N ALA A 62 -7.63 7.86 -14.53
CA ALA A 62 -8.51 8.29 -13.45
C ALA A 62 -8.45 9.81 -13.21
N ARG A 63 -7.24 10.40 -13.21
CA ARG A 63 -7.04 11.86 -13.14
C ARG A 63 -7.69 12.58 -14.32
N ARG A 64 -7.55 12.06 -15.54
CA ARG A 64 -8.17 12.63 -16.75
C ARG A 64 -9.70 12.64 -16.64
N GLN A 65 -10.30 11.57 -16.13
CA GLN A 65 -11.75 11.49 -15.90
C GLN A 65 -12.23 12.52 -14.86
N LEU A 66 -11.49 12.67 -13.76
CA LEU A 66 -11.77 13.67 -12.72
C LEU A 66 -11.63 15.11 -13.21
N ALA A 67 -10.64 15.40 -14.04
CA ALA A 67 -10.42 16.72 -14.62
C ALA A 67 -11.58 17.19 -15.52
N GLY A 68 -12.48 16.28 -15.93
CA GLY A 68 -13.72 16.63 -16.62
C GLY A 68 -14.78 17.31 -15.74
N TYR A 69 -14.61 17.30 -14.41
CA TYR A 69 -15.52 17.96 -13.47
C TYR A 69 -14.96 19.34 -13.08
N PRO A 70 -15.70 20.45 -13.32
CA PRO A 70 -15.19 21.81 -13.08
C PRO A 70 -15.00 22.16 -11.59
N THR A 71 -15.52 21.34 -10.69
CA THR A 71 -15.37 21.51 -9.25
C THR A 71 -14.18 20.74 -8.67
N VAL A 72 -13.35 20.14 -9.52
CA VAL A 72 -12.16 19.40 -9.10
C VAL A 72 -10.91 20.14 -9.55
N ALA A 73 -10.01 20.38 -8.62
CA ALA A 73 -8.68 20.89 -8.88
C ALA A 73 -7.61 19.93 -8.35
N PHE A 74 -6.42 20.02 -8.93
CA PHE A 74 -5.26 19.23 -8.53
C PHE A 74 -4.11 20.15 -8.14
N VAL A 75 -3.41 19.78 -7.08
CA VAL A 75 -2.14 20.39 -6.68
C VAL A 75 -1.11 19.28 -6.55
N GLU A 76 -0.05 19.39 -7.34
CA GLU A 76 1.15 18.60 -7.13
C GLU A 76 1.92 19.20 -5.95
N GLY A 77 2.20 18.36 -4.95
CA GLY A 77 2.85 18.81 -3.74
C GLY A 77 2.73 17.80 -2.60
N GLU A 78 3.70 17.87 -1.70
CA GLU A 78 3.69 17.11 -0.45
C GLU A 78 3.00 17.92 0.64
N ALA A 79 1.93 17.38 1.23
CA ALA A 79 1.35 17.92 2.44
C ALA A 79 2.17 17.48 3.66
N ARG A 80 2.71 18.46 4.40
CA ARG A 80 3.66 18.24 5.50
C ARG A 80 3.07 18.44 6.88
N ASP A 81 2.04 19.27 6.98
CA ASP A 81 1.37 19.54 8.24
C ASP A 81 -0.13 19.78 8.00
N ALA A 82 -0.93 19.46 9.02
CA ALA A 82 -2.35 19.73 9.00
C ALA A 82 -2.86 19.99 10.42
N GLY A 83 -3.81 20.90 10.52
CA GLY A 83 -4.44 21.28 11.78
C GLY A 83 -5.83 21.86 11.56
N THR A 84 -6.46 22.25 12.65
CA THR A 84 -7.75 22.94 12.64
C THR A 84 -7.55 24.46 12.73
N ASP A 85 -8.49 25.19 12.14
CA ASP A 85 -8.56 26.65 12.22
C ASP A 85 -10.03 27.12 12.20
N SER A 86 -10.26 28.44 12.16
CA SER A 86 -11.61 29.02 12.18
C SER A 86 -12.48 28.65 10.96
N ASP A 87 -11.87 28.26 9.84
CA ASP A 87 -12.51 27.91 8.57
C ASP A 87 -12.62 26.39 8.36
N GLY A 88 -12.23 25.58 9.36
CA GLY A 88 -12.24 24.12 9.33
C GLY A 88 -10.83 23.56 9.49
N PHE A 89 -10.24 23.10 8.39
CA PHE A 89 -8.91 22.50 8.35
C PHE A 89 -7.95 23.30 7.48
N ALA A 90 -6.69 23.37 7.91
CA ALA A 90 -5.56 23.87 7.13
C ALA A 90 -4.60 22.74 6.81
N VAL A 91 -4.13 22.68 5.57
CA VAL A 91 -3.10 21.76 5.09
C VAL A 91 -1.93 22.59 4.55
N ALA A 92 -0.77 22.47 5.19
CA ALA A 92 0.45 23.13 4.77
C ALA A 92 1.25 22.25 3.82
N LEU A 93 1.64 22.81 2.68
CA LEU A 93 2.46 22.14 1.67
C LEU A 93 3.94 22.41 1.88
N GLY A 94 4.78 21.53 1.33
CA GLY A 94 6.24 21.67 1.40
C GLY A 94 6.82 22.93 0.75
N ASP A 95 6.05 23.63 -0.09
CA ASP A 95 6.42 24.89 -0.73
C ASP A 95 5.93 26.14 0.02
N GLY A 96 5.36 25.97 1.22
CA GLY A 96 4.89 27.05 2.08
C GLY A 96 3.46 27.51 1.80
N ARG A 97 2.77 26.98 0.78
CA ARG A 97 1.33 27.25 0.59
C ARG A 97 0.51 26.57 1.68
N THR A 98 -0.55 27.25 2.12
CA THR A 98 -1.57 26.67 3.00
C THR A 98 -2.91 26.63 2.28
N LEU A 99 -3.49 25.43 2.23
CA LEU A 99 -4.79 25.15 1.63
C LEU A 99 -5.82 24.95 2.75
N ARG A 100 -7.07 25.37 2.52
CA ARG A 100 -8.14 25.25 3.54
C ARG A 100 -9.32 24.44 3.03
N SER A 101 -9.96 23.68 3.93
CA SER A 101 -11.21 22.96 3.62
C SER A 101 -12.10 22.73 4.84
N LYS A 102 -13.37 22.40 4.59
CA LYS A 102 -14.33 22.03 5.64
C LYS A 102 -14.17 20.58 6.12
N ARG A 103 -13.67 19.69 5.26
CA ARG A 103 -13.41 18.27 5.53
C ARG A 103 -12.08 17.83 4.93
N LEU A 104 -11.50 16.76 5.46
CA LEU A 104 -10.30 16.13 4.94
C LEU A 104 -10.52 14.65 4.63
N VAL A 105 -9.93 14.17 3.55
CA VAL A 105 -9.76 12.73 3.29
C VAL A 105 -8.27 12.42 3.21
N LEU A 106 -7.77 11.65 4.16
CA LEU A 106 -6.39 11.16 4.22
C LEU A 106 -6.29 9.85 3.43
N ALA A 107 -5.77 9.93 2.22
CA ALA A 107 -5.51 8.80 1.31
C ALA A 107 -4.01 8.68 1.01
N THR A 108 -3.18 8.94 2.02
CA THR A 108 -1.72 9.10 1.91
C THR A 108 -0.98 7.78 1.68
N GLY A 109 -1.62 6.64 1.96
CA GLY A 109 -1.00 5.32 1.90
C GLY A 109 0.09 5.12 2.95
N VAL A 110 0.92 4.10 2.71
CA VAL A 110 2.01 3.69 3.59
C VAL A 110 3.32 3.56 2.81
N ALA A 111 4.44 3.56 3.53
CA ALA A 111 5.76 3.28 2.98
C ALA A 111 6.27 1.92 3.49
N ASP A 112 6.71 1.07 2.56
CA ASP A 112 7.33 -0.20 2.87
C ASP A 112 8.72 -0.01 3.50
N GLN A 113 8.96 -0.73 4.59
CA GLN A 113 10.25 -0.91 5.25
C GLN A 113 10.69 -2.35 5.00
N LEU A 114 11.74 -2.49 4.20
CA LEU A 114 12.27 -3.78 3.78
C LEU A 114 13.38 -4.24 4.74
N PRO A 115 13.58 -5.56 4.91
CA PRO A 115 14.76 -6.07 5.60
C PRO A 115 16.05 -5.57 4.96
N GLU A 116 17.05 -5.26 5.79
CA GLU A 116 18.38 -4.81 5.38
C GLU A 116 19.23 -6.00 4.88
N ILE A 117 18.80 -6.62 3.78
CA ILE A 117 19.52 -7.70 3.09
C ILE A 117 20.06 -7.14 1.76
N PRO A 118 21.39 -7.16 1.54
CA PRO A 118 21.99 -6.78 0.26
C PRO A 118 21.28 -7.44 -0.93
N GLY A 119 21.00 -6.65 -1.97
CA GLY A 119 20.29 -7.10 -3.17
C GLY A 119 18.76 -7.16 -3.08
N LEU A 120 18.16 -6.98 -1.89
CA LEU A 120 16.70 -7.01 -1.72
C LEU A 120 16.01 -5.76 -2.26
N LYS A 121 16.40 -4.57 -1.77
CA LYS A 121 15.76 -3.30 -2.13
C LYS A 121 15.77 -2.99 -3.64
N PRO A 122 16.86 -3.20 -4.40
CA PRO A 122 16.89 -2.90 -5.83
C PRO A 122 15.96 -3.79 -6.67
N ARG A 123 15.53 -4.94 -6.13
CA ARG A 123 14.65 -5.92 -6.77
C ARG A 123 13.18 -5.78 -6.37
N TRP A 124 12.88 -4.86 -5.46
CA TRP A 124 11.53 -4.64 -4.95
C TRP A 124 10.57 -4.25 -6.07
N GLY A 125 9.46 -4.99 -6.18
CA GLY A 125 8.44 -4.78 -7.21
C GLY A 125 8.70 -5.52 -8.54
N ALA A 126 9.85 -6.17 -8.69
CA ALA A 126 10.22 -6.94 -9.88
C ALA A 126 10.42 -8.44 -9.57
N THR A 127 11.42 -8.77 -8.76
CA THR A 127 11.70 -10.17 -8.34
C THR A 127 11.69 -10.37 -6.83
N VAL A 128 11.68 -9.28 -6.06
CA VAL A 128 11.29 -9.27 -4.64
C VAL A 128 9.87 -8.74 -4.54
N LEU A 129 8.96 -9.60 -4.10
CA LEU A 129 7.52 -9.41 -4.21
C LEU A 129 6.87 -9.51 -2.82
N HIS A 130 5.75 -8.83 -2.60
CA HIS A 130 5.02 -8.94 -1.34
C HIS A 130 3.78 -9.84 -1.43
N CYS A 131 2.96 -9.54 -2.44
CA CYS A 131 1.61 -10.09 -2.60
C CYS A 131 1.61 -11.17 -3.69
N PRO A 132 1.35 -12.44 -3.35
CA PRO A 132 1.31 -13.52 -4.35
C PRO A 132 0.15 -13.38 -5.34
N TYR A 133 -1.00 -12.84 -4.92
CA TYR A 133 -2.10 -12.56 -5.85
C TYR A 133 -1.80 -11.45 -6.86
N CYS A 134 -0.80 -10.62 -6.59
CA CYS A 134 -0.47 -9.46 -7.42
C CYS A 134 0.58 -9.78 -8.49
N HIS A 135 1.48 -10.73 -8.22
CA HIS A 135 2.63 -11.03 -9.09
C HIS A 135 2.96 -12.53 -9.19
N GLY A 136 2.28 -13.39 -8.44
CA GLY A 136 2.55 -14.82 -8.43
C GLY A 136 2.28 -15.45 -9.79
N TYR A 137 1.26 -14.96 -10.52
CA TYR A 137 0.98 -15.45 -11.86
C TYR A 137 2.15 -15.14 -12.80
N GLU A 138 2.70 -13.93 -12.78
CA GLU A 138 3.85 -13.54 -13.61
C GLU A 138 5.13 -14.29 -13.20
N ALA A 139 5.27 -14.64 -11.92
CA ALA A 139 6.38 -15.43 -11.39
C ALA A 139 6.19 -16.95 -11.47
N ARG A 140 5.06 -17.44 -12.02
CA ARG A 140 4.70 -18.86 -12.00
C ARG A 140 5.72 -19.75 -12.71
N ASP A 141 5.75 -21.02 -12.33
CA ASP A 141 6.63 -22.07 -12.86
C ASP A 141 8.14 -21.86 -12.59
N ARG A 142 8.52 -20.75 -11.94
CA ARG A 142 9.90 -20.43 -11.53
C ARG A 142 10.21 -21.01 -10.14
N ARG A 143 11.49 -21.05 -9.77
CA ARG A 143 11.90 -21.34 -8.38
C ARG A 143 11.59 -20.16 -7.48
N LEU A 144 10.65 -20.33 -6.55
CA LEU A 144 10.14 -19.27 -5.67
C LEU A 144 10.72 -19.39 -4.27
N GLY A 145 11.09 -18.26 -3.69
CA GLY A 145 11.47 -18.13 -2.29
C GLY A 145 10.35 -17.51 -1.45
N VAL A 146 10.29 -17.83 -0.16
CA VAL A 146 9.58 -17.03 0.86
C VAL A 146 10.56 -16.67 1.95
N LEU A 147 10.78 -15.38 2.18
CA LEU A 147 11.62 -14.86 3.25
C LEU A 147 10.79 -14.64 4.50
N ALA A 148 10.97 -15.47 5.52
CA ALA A 148 10.21 -15.34 6.75
C ALA A 148 10.69 -14.16 7.61
N SER A 149 9.73 -13.38 8.08
CA SER A 149 9.91 -12.29 9.04
C SER A 149 8.94 -12.39 10.23
N GLY A 150 7.98 -13.32 10.15
CA GLY A 150 7.03 -13.63 11.21
C GLY A 150 6.09 -14.78 10.84
N ALA A 151 5.18 -15.13 11.75
CA ALA A 151 4.29 -16.29 11.59
C ALA A 151 3.41 -16.23 10.33
N MET A 152 3.03 -15.04 9.87
CA MET A 152 2.25 -14.87 8.64
C MET A 152 2.99 -15.36 7.38
N ASP A 153 4.32 -15.33 7.36
CA ASP A 153 5.10 -15.82 6.23
C ASP A 153 5.07 -17.36 6.13
N LEU A 154 4.82 -18.07 7.23
CA LEU A 154 4.58 -19.52 7.21
C LEU A 154 3.26 -19.83 6.48
N HIS A 155 2.21 -19.06 6.77
CA HIS A 155 0.95 -19.18 6.04
C HIS A 155 1.12 -18.85 4.56
N LYS A 156 1.88 -17.81 4.23
CA LYS A 156 2.21 -17.46 2.85
C LYS A 156 2.96 -18.60 2.14
N ALA A 157 3.95 -19.21 2.79
CA ALA A 157 4.71 -20.33 2.25
C ALA A 157 3.85 -21.56 1.92
N LEU A 158 2.74 -21.78 2.63
CA LEU A 158 1.77 -22.82 2.29
C LEU A 158 0.99 -22.51 1.00
N MET A 159 0.86 -21.24 0.62
CA MET A 159 0.12 -20.79 -0.56
C MET A 159 0.99 -20.75 -1.82
N ILE A 160 2.25 -20.32 -1.71
CA ILE A 160 3.14 -20.12 -2.88
C ILE A 160 3.27 -21.35 -3.81
N PRO A 161 3.20 -22.61 -3.35
CA PRO A 161 3.24 -23.78 -4.22
C PRO A 161 2.17 -23.82 -5.32
N ASP A 162 1.09 -23.05 -5.23
CA ASP A 162 0.10 -22.92 -6.32
C ASP A 162 0.66 -22.17 -7.53
N TRP A 163 1.77 -21.45 -7.38
CA TRP A 163 2.46 -20.75 -8.47
C TRP A 163 3.78 -21.40 -8.88
N GLY A 164 4.50 -22.09 -7.99
CA GLY A 164 5.75 -22.75 -8.38
C GLY A 164 6.52 -23.44 -7.24
N PRO A 165 7.58 -24.20 -7.58
CA PRO A 165 8.44 -24.84 -6.59
C PRO A 165 8.96 -23.85 -5.55
N THR A 166 8.71 -24.13 -4.27
CA THR A 166 8.88 -23.14 -3.19
C THR A 166 9.94 -23.56 -2.18
N THR A 167 10.83 -22.62 -1.83
CA THR A 167 11.71 -22.70 -0.66
C THR A 167 11.35 -21.63 0.36
N LEU A 168 11.02 -22.04 1.58
CA LEU A 168 10.86 -21.17 2.73
C LEU A 168 12.22 -20.96 3.40
N PHE A 169 12.71 -19.73 3.42
CA PHE A 169 13.86 -19.31 4.23
C PHE A 169 13.35 -18.88 5.60
N SER A 170 13.58 -19.69 6.64
CA SER A 170 12.97 -19.48 7.96
C SER A 170 13.56 -18.27 8.70
N GLN A 171 14.76 -17.82 8.35
CA GLN A 171 15.49 -16.75 9.05
C GLN A 171 15.57 -16.97 10.57
N GLY A 172 15.62 -18.23 11.02
CA GLY A 172 15.63 -18.59 12.45
C GLY A 172 14.26 -18.56 13.14
N LEU A 173 13.17 -18.31 12.42
CA LEU A 173 11.81 -18.42 12.95
C LEU A 173 11.52 -19.88 13.33
N PRO A 174 11.09 -20.16 14.57
CA PRO A 174 10.70 -21.51 14.97
C PRO A 174 9.45 -21.94 14.18
N ILE A 175 9.49 -23.17 13.66
CA ILE A 175 8.37 -23.79 12.95
C ILE A 175 8.00 -25.05 13.72
N ASP A 176 6.77 -25.09 14.22
CA ASP A 176 6.26 -26.24 14.95
C ASP A 176 6.06 -27.47 14.04
N ALA A 177 5.86 -28.64 14.66
CA ALA A 177 5.76 -29.90 13.94
C ALA A 177 4.54 -29.98 13.02
N ASP A 178 3.43 -29.33 13.37
CA ASP A 178 2.20 -29.33 12.57
C ASP A 178 2.39 -28.52 11.29
N ILE A 179 2.89 -27.28 11.42
CA ILE A 179 3.20 -26.42 10.28
C ILE A 179 4.28 -27.06 9.40
N ARG A 180 5.31 -27.70 9.97
CA ARG A 180 6.30 -28.46 9.18
C ARG A 180 5.64 -29.58 8.37
N GLY A 181 4.69 -30.30 8.96
CA GLY A 181 3.90 -31.32 8.27
C GLY A 181 3.09 -30.74 7.11
N GLN A 182 2.44 -29.60 7.32
CA GLN A 182 1.67 -28.90 6.28
C GLN A 182 2.57 -28.41 5.14
N LEU A 183 3.73 -27.82 5.45
CA LEU A 183 4.72 -27.36 4.46
C LEU A 183 5.26 -28.52 3.63
N ALA A 184 5.59 -29.65 4.29
CA ALA A 184 6.04 -30.86 3.60
C ALA A 184 4.96 -31.45 2.69
N ALA A 185 3.70 -31.48 3.15
CA ALA A 185 2.56 -31.94 2.35
C ALA A 185 2.31 -31.05 1.11
N ARG A 186 2.73 -29.78 1.17
CA ARG A 186 2.68 -28.81 0.07
C ARG A 186 3.96 -28.78 -0.78
N GLY A 187 4.94 -29.65 -0.49
CA GLY A 187 6.20 -29.74 -1.24
C GLY A 187 7.13 -28.54 -1.02
N VAL A 188 6.99 -27.82 0.10
CA VAL A 188 7.82 -26.67 0.43
C VAL A 188 9.14 -27.16 1.04
N ALA A 189 10.26 -26.80 0.43
CA ALA A 189 11.57 -26.97 1.05
C ALA A 189 11.75 -25.94 2.17
N ILE A 190 12.30 -26.35 3.31
CA ILE A 190 12.60 -25.45 4.43
C ILE A 190 14.12 -25.28 4.50
N GLU A 191 14.60 -24.05 4.34
CA GLU A 191 16.00 -23.67 4.56
C GLU A 191 16.10 -22.88 5.87
N GLU A 192 16.86 -23.42 6.82
CA GLU A 192 17.00 -22.85 8.16
C GLU A 192 18.20 -21.91 8.29
N VAL A 193 19.20 -22.04 7.41
CA VAL A 193 20.35 -21.15 7.43
C VAL A 193 19.94 -19.80 6.86
N PRO A 194 20.17 -18.67 7.58
CA PRO A 194 19.70 -17.36 7.15
C PRO A 194 20.26 -16.92 5.80
N VAL A 195 19.41 -16.31 4.98
CA VAL A 195 19.81 -15.54 3.80
C VAL A 195 20.52 -14.27 4.25
N VAL A 196 21.67 -14.00 3.63
CA VAL A 196 22.52 -12.82 3.91
C VAL A 196 22.69 -11.91 2.69
N GLU A 197 22.35 -12.36 1.48
CA GLU A 197 22.45 -11.58 0.24
C GLU A 197 21.58 -12.22 -0.86
N LEU A 198 20.96 -11.38 -1.70
CA LEU A 198 20.31 -11.80 -2.94
C LEU A 198 21.22 -11.54 -4.14
N LEU A 199 21.31 -12.52 -5.05
CA LEU A 199 22.26 -12.57 -6.15
C LEU A 199 21.59 -12.47 -7.53
N GLY A 200 22.33 -11.98 -8.52
CA GLY A 200 21.91 -11.84 -9.91
C GLY A 200 22.16 -10.43 -10.44
N ASP A 201 21.91 -10.22 -11.73
CA ASP A 201 21.92 -8.88 -12.33
C ASP A 201 20.58 -8.19 -12.02
N GLU A 202 20.60 -6.99 -11.47
CA GLU A 202 19.36 -6.27 -11.13
C GLU A 202 18.58 -5.87 -12.40
N PRO A 203 17.23 -6.05 -12.44
CA PRO A 203 16.35 -6.46 -11.34
C PRO A 203 16.12 -7.99 -11.23
N ASP A 204 16.81 -8.80 -12.02
CA ASP A 204 16.70 -10.26 -12.02
C ASP A 204 17.32 -10.89 -10.76
N LEU A 205 16.75 -12.02 -10.36
CA LEU A 205 17.18 -12.82 -9.22
C LEU A 205 17.61 -14.20 -9.73
N SER A 206 18.77 -14.67 -9.30
CA SER A 206 19.28 -16.00 -9.63
C SER A 206 19.57 -16.88 -8.41
N GLY A 207 19.70 -16.28 -7.22
CA GLY A 207 19.87 -17.04 -5.99
C GLY A 207 19.88 -16.23 -4.71
N ALA A 208 19.81 -16.93 -3.59
CA ALA A 208 20.00 -16.42 -2.25
C ALA A 208 21.28 -17.02 -1.64
N ARG A 209 22.20 -16.16 -1.20
CA ARG A 209 23.38 -16.58 -0.43
C ARG A 209 23.00 -16.76 1.02
N LEU A 210 23.39 -17.90 1.58
CA LEU A 210 23.16 -18.24 2.97
C LEU A 210 24.38 -17.87 3.84
N ALA A 211 24.17 -17.75 5.15
CA ALA A 211 25.21 -17.40 6.12
C ALA A 211 26.38 -18.42 6.18
N ASP A 212 26.15 -19.66 5.75
CA ASP A 212 27.18 -20.72 5.66
C ASP A 212 27.91 -20.73 4.30
N GLY A 213 27.61 -19.78 3.41
CA GLY A 213 28.24 -19.62 2.10
C GLY A 213 27.55 -20.39 0.96
N ARG A 214 26.59 -21.27 1.25
CA ARG A 214 25.80 -21.94 0.19
C ARG A 214 24.96 -20.93 -0.59
N ILE A 215 24.59 -21.31 -1.81
CA ILE A 215 23.68 -20.55 -2.65
C ILE A 215 22.49 -21.43 -3.00
N VAL A 216 21.29 -20.94 -2.72
CA VAL A 216 20.03 -21.57 -3.13
C VAL A 216 19.51 -20.86 -4.37
N ALA A 217 19.33 -21.60 -5.46
CA ALA A 217 18.84 -21.03 -6.72
C ALA A 217 17.35 -20.69 -6.62
N ILE A 218 17.03 -19.40 -6.72
CA ILE A 218 15.66 -18.87 -6.74
C ILE A 218 15.59 -17.74 -7.78
N GLU A 219 14.40 -17.49 -8.28
CA GLU A 219 14.16 -16.60 -9.41
C GLU A 219 13.17 -15.47 -9.08
N ALA A 220 12.37 -15.67 -8.03
CA ALA A 220 11.64 -14.62 -7.34
C ALA A 220 11.53 -14.97 -5.86
N ILE A 221 11.37 -13.98 -5.00
CA ILE A 221 11.21 -14.18 -3.55
C ILE A 221 10.08 -13.31 -3.01
N PHE A 222 9.21 -13.92 -2.20
CA PHE A 222 8.18 -13.22 -1.47
C PHE A 222 8.71 -12.78 -0.09
N ALA A 223 8.70 -11.48 0.17
CA ALA A 223 9.10 -10.88 1.44
C ALA A 223 7.96 -10.03 2.02
N SER A 224 7.77 -10.06 3.33
CA SER A 224 6.85 -9.15 4.02
C SER A 224 7.58 -7.88 4.45
N PRO A 225 7.18 -6.70 3.97
CA PRO A 225 7.65 -5.44 4.54
C PRO A 225 6.89 -5.17 5.86
N THR A 226 7.54 -4.51 6.81
CA THR A 226 6.78 -3.69 7.76
C THR A 226 6.40 -2.39 7.08
N VAL A 227 5.40 -1.69 7.59
CA VAL A 227 4.94 -0.43 7.03
C VAL A 227 5.00 0.68 8.07
N ARG A 228 5.23 1.90 7.58
CA ARG A 228 5.02 3.13 8.34
C ARG A 228 4.04 4.04 7.59
N MET A 229 3.38 4.94 8.31
CA MET A 229 2.60 6.00 7.69
C MET A 229 3.45 6.78 6.68
N ALA A 230 2.94 6.97 5.47
CA ALA A 230 3.65 7.72 4.43
C ALA A 230 3.66 9.24 4.70
N SER A 231 2.86 9.70 5.66
CA SER A 231 2.63 11.11 5.96
C SER A 231 2.37 11.31 7.46
N PRO A 232 2.82 12.42 8.06
CA PRO A 232 2.61 12.70 9.48
C PRO A 232 1.20 13.24 9.79
N LEU A 233 0.37 13.50 8.78
CA LEU A 233 -0.86 14.29 8.96
C LEU A 233 -1.84 13.67 9.96
N ALA A 234 -1.98 12.34 9.96
CA ALA A 234 -2.90 11.66 10.88
C ALA A 234 -2.51 11.93 12.35
N GLU A 235 -1.22 11.80 12.68
CA GLU A 235 -0.70 12.10 14.01
C GLU A 235 -0.84 13.59 14.36
N ARG A 236 -0.54 14.49 13.41
CA ARG A 236 -0.66 15.95 13.59
C ARG A 236 -2.09 16.39 13.88
N LEU A 237 -3.06 15.77 13.21
CA LEU A 237 -4.49 16.00 13.42
C LEU A 237 -5.03 15.34 14.70
N GLY A 238 -4.27 14.46 15.34
CA GLY A 238 -4.72 13.70 16.52
C GLY A 238 -5.67 12.56 16.19
N CYS A 239 -5.56 11.98 14.98
CA CYS A 239 -6.28 10.77 14.61
C CYS A 239 -5.78 9.59 15.44
N ALA A 240 -6.71 8.77 15.96
CA ALA A 240 -6.38 7.53 16.62
C ALA A 240 -5.73 6.55 15.62
N LEU A 241 -4.61 5.97 16.04
CA LEU A 241 -3.93 4.91 15.30
C LEU A 241 -4.10 3.60 16.06
N GLU A 242 -4.13 2.50 15.32
CA GLU A 242 -4.16 1.14 15.84
C GLU A 242 -3.02 0.32 15.25
N ASP A 243 -2.53 -0.66 16.00
CA ASP A 243 -1.47 -1.55 15.54
C ASP A 243 -2.05 -2.61 14.60
N GLY A 244 -1.69 -2.49 13.32
CA GLY A 244 -1.99 -3.49 12.30
C GLY A 244 -0.91 -4.58 12.22
N PRO A 245 -1.18 -5.68 11.50
CA PRO A 245 -0.26 -6.81 11.38
C PRO A 245 1.07 -6.46 10.69
N LEU A 246 1.10 -5.41 9.88
CA LEU A 246 2.31 -4.95 9.18
C LEU A 246 2.89 -3.66 9.77
N GLY A 247 2.19 -2.99 10.69
CA GLY A 247 2.52 -1.65 11.17
C GLY A 247 1.25 -0.85 11.53
N PRO A 248 1.40 0.43 11.95
CA PRO A 248 0.26 1.25 12.35
C PRO A 248 -0.72 1.45 11.19
N MET A 249 -2.00 1.66 11.52
CA MET A 249 -3.05 2.12 10.60
C MET A 249 -3.96 3.14 11.29
N ILE A 250 -4.57 4.03 10.52
CA ILE A 250 -5.53 5.01 11.02
C ILE A 250 -6.83 4.28 11.34
N SER A 251 -7.31 4.40 12.59
CA SER A 251 -8.57 3.80 13.01
C SER A 251 -9.74 4.57 12.41
N VAL A 252 -10.68 3.84 11.79
CA VAL A 252 -11.84 4.40 11.10
C VAL A 252 -13.10 3.59 11.33
N ASP A 253 -14.26 4.24 11.21
CA ASP A 253 -15.57 3.58 11.18
C ASP A 253 -15.93 3.00 9.78
N ASP A 254 -17.13 2.43 9.67
CA ASP A 254 -17.65 1.85 8.42
C ASP A 254 -17.79 2.87 7.27
N TRP A 255 -17.91 4.17 7.59
CA TRP A 255 -17.95 5.28 6.64
C TRP A 255 -16.59 5.95 6.45
N LYS A 256 -15.53 5.31 6.98
CA LYS A 256 -14.15 5.76 6.89
C LYS A 256 -13.87 7.07 7.63
N ALA A 257 -14.74 7.45 8.57
CA ALA A 257 -14.50 8.58 9.46
C ALA A 257 -13.48 8.19 10.54
N THR A 258 -12.54 9.08 10.82
CA THR A 258 -11.54 8.89 11.89
C THR A 258 -12.12 9.31 13.25
N SER A 259 -11.32 9.18 14.31
CA SER A 259 -11.64 9.74 15.63
C SER A 259 -11.76 11.27 15.65
N VAL A 260 -11.27 11.97 14.61
CA VAL A 260 -11.35 13.43 14.50
C VAL A 260 -12.55 13.80 13.62
N PRO A 261 -13.57 14.48 14.16
CA PRO A 261 -14.76 14.85 13.39
C PRO A 261 -14.42 15.63 12.13
N GLY A 262 -14.91 15.18 10.98
CA GLY A 262 -14.68 15.80 9.68
C GLY A 262 -13.39 15.38 8.97
N VAL A 263 -12.60 14.50 9.57
CA VAL A 263 -11.45 13.83 8.93
C VAL A 263 -11.81 12.38 8.64
N PHE A 264 -11.59 11.98 7.40
CA PHE A 264 -11.79 10.63 6.90
C PHE A 264 -10.45 10.05 6.45
N ALA A 265 -10.30 8.72 6.44
CA ALA A 265 -9.07 8.08 5.96
C ALA A 265 -9.37 6.81 5.15
N ALA A 266 -8.59 6.56 4.09
CA ALA A 266 -8.86 5.47 3.17
C ALA A 266 -7.59 4.87 2.56
N GLY A 267 -7.75 3.67 1.99
CA GLY A 267 -6.65 2.95 1.37
C GLY A 267 -5.68 2.41 2.41
N ASP A 268 -4.45 2.17 1.98
CA ASP A 268 -3.44 1.48 2.81
C ASP A 268 -3.14 2.18 4.13
N ALA A 269 -3.41 3.48 4.25
CA ALA A 269 -3.23 4.19 5.53
C ALA A 269 -4.26 3.79 6.60
N ALA A 270 -5.40 3.20 6.23
CA ALA A 270 -6.54 2.92 7.12
C ALA A 270 -7.06 1.48 6.98
N ARG A 271 -6.19 0.53 6.57
CA ARG A 271 -6.56 -0.89 6.43
C ARG A 271 -5.34 -1.81 6.49
N ALA A 272 -5.53 -3.01 7.06
CA ALA A 272 -4.47 -4.02 7.11
C ALA A 272 -4.20 -4.70 5.74
N ASN A 273 -5.26 -5.03 4.99
CA ASN A 273 -5.17 -5.91 3.81
C ASN A 273 -4.88 -5.13 2.52
N HIS A 274 -3.70 -4.54 2.39
CA HIS A 274 -3.29 -3.67 1.27
C HIS A 274 -3.55 -4.23 -0.13
N ASN A 275 -4.29 -3.48 -0.96
CA ASN A 275 -4.66 -3.86 -2.33
C ASN A 275 -5.30 -2.65 -3.05
N ALA A 276 -5.04 -2.47 -4.34
CA ALA A 276 -5.53 -1.31 -5.10
C ALA A 276 -7.06 -1.24 -5.23
N THR A 277 -7.73 -2.37 -5.47
CA THR A 277 -9.20 -2.43 -5.58
C THR A 277 -9.87 -2.12 -4.25
N LEU A 278 -9.38 -2.72 -3.17
CA LEU A 278 -9.91 -2.46 -1.84
C LEU A 278 -9.61 -1.02 -1.38
N ALA A 279 -8.44 -0.48 -1.72
CA ALA A 279 -8.13 0.93 -1.47
C ALA A 279 -9.07 1.87 -2.23
N SER A 280 -9.39 1.56 -3.48
CA SER A 280 -10.40 2.28 -4.25
C SER A 280 -11.79 2.20 -3.61
N ALA A 281 -12.19 1.02 -3.13
CA ALA A 281 -13.48 0.83 -2.45
C ALA A 281 -13.56 1.66 -1.15
N ASP A 282 -12.51 1.65 -0.34
CA ASP A 282 -12.42 2.50 0.85
C ASP A 282 -12.47 3.99 0.48
N GLY A 283 -11.84 4.37 -0.62
CA GLY A 283 -11.93 5.72 -1.18
C GLY A 283 -13.37 6.12 -1.50
N VAL A 284 -14.14 5.24 -2.15
CA VAL A 284 -15.58 5.47 -2.40
C VAL A 284 -16.33 5.74 -1.10
N LEU A 285 -16.12 4.89 -0.08
CA LEU A 285 -16.78 5.05 1.22
C LEU A 285 -16.40 6.37 1.91
N ALA A 286 -15.12 6.72 1.93
CA ALA A 286 -14.64 7.98 2.52
C ALA A 286 -15.19 9.21 1.79
N GLY A 287 -15.25 9.19 0.46
CA GLY A 287 -15.85 10.29 -0.31
C GLY A 287 -17.35 10.46 -0.01
N VAL A 288 -18.08 9.34 0.11
CA VAL A 288 -19.51 9.36 0.49
C VAL A 288 -19.70 9.82 1.94
N GLY A 289 -18.88 9.33 2.88
CA GLY A 289 -18.89 9.73 4.28
C GLY A 289 -18.63 11.23 4.44
N ALA A 290 -17.58 11.74 3.77
CA ALA A 290 -17.26 13.17 3.75
C ALA A 290 -18.43 13.99 3.19
N HIS A 291 -19.04 13.58 2.08
CA HIS A 291 -20.21 14.27 1.54
C HIS A 291 -21.38 14.28 2.52
N ARG A 292 -21.70 13.15 3.17
CA ARG A 292 -22.80 13.06 4.14
C ARG A 292 -22.58 14.01 5.31
N SER A 293 -21.36 14.09 5.84
CA SER A 293 -21.03 15.01 6.93
C SER A 293 -21.17 16.49 6.52
N LEU A 294 -20.97 16.83 5.25
CA LEU A 294 -21.22 18.21 4.77
C LEU A 294 -22.71 18.56 4.72
N VAL A 295 -23.59 17.56 4.60
CA VAL A 295 -25.06 17.75 4.49
C VAL A 295 -25.73 17.70 5.85
N PHE A 296 -25.32 16.77 6.71
CA PHE A 296 -26.04 16.44 7.95
C PHE A 296 -25.34 16.89 9.24
N GLY A 297 -24.10 17.39 9.15
CA GLY A 297 -23.27 17.75 10.31
C GLY A 297 -22.35 16.61 10.69
#